data_AF-A0A7H8R9F9-F1
#
_entry.id   AF-A0A7H8R9F9-F1
#
_cell.length_a   1.000
_cell.length_b   1.000
_cell.length_c   1.000
_cell.angle_alpha   90.00
_cell.angle_beta   90.00
_cell.angle_gamma   90.00
#
_symmetry.space_group_name_H-M   'P 1'
#
loop_
_entity.id
_entity.type
_entity.pdbx_description
1 polymer ?
#
loop_
_entity_poly.entity_id
_entity_poly.type
_entity_poly.pdbx_seq_one_letter_code
_entity_poly.pdbx_strand_id
1 'polypeptide(L)'
;MCSLFKHVLSQSSLVDQPKRRKTPLLMALGGTSCIFKREIKPLQKFEIWSRVLSWDDKWVYVVSYFVSVNKSMGKQTPSAKNENPGDSPPNSRVLASCIARYVFKDRRLTVRPESILQECGLLPDSDLKETKEDHSGTQWSGAKFDKERLKGLQIASKFTELEALPTMFDSSDEAVMGSYIDL
;
A
#
# COMPACT_ATOMS: atom_id res chain seq x y z
N MET A 1 2.23 -8.45 -8.57
CA MET A 1 3.29 -7.46 -8.30
C MET A 1 3.30 -6.91 -6.87
N CYS A 2 2.66 -7.54 -5.87
CA CYS A 2 2.77 -7.14 -4.44
C CYS A 2 2.60 -8.35 -3.51
N SER A 3 3.33 -9.46 -3.75
CA SER A 3 3.31 -10.62 -2.85
C SER A 3 4.17 -10.41 -1.58
N LEU A 4 5.05 -9.40 -1.61
CA LEU A 4 6.11 -9.17 -0.61
C LEU A 4 5.61 -9.13 0.83
N PHE A 5 4.47 -8.48 1.08
CA PHE A 5 4.05 -8.15 2.45
C PHE A 5 2.88 -8.98 2.96
N LYS A 6 2.38 -9.94 2.17
CA LYS A 6 1.30 -10.83 2.62
C LYS A 6 1.74 -11.75 3.76
N HIS A 7 2.99 -12.22 3.72
CA HIS A 7 3.52 -13.18 4.70
C HIS A 7 4.33 -12.53 5.81
N VAL A 8 4.90 -11.36 5.55
CA VAL A 8 5.62 -10.56 6.53
C VAL A 8 4.68 -10.06 7.65
N LEU A 9 3.42 -9.72 7.33
CA LEU A 9 2.42 -9.27 8.32
C LEU A 9 1.47 -10.39 8.81
N SER A 10 1.71 -11.65 8.44
CA SER A 10 0.93 -12.76 8.97
C SER A 10 1.36 -13.02 10.41
N GLN A 11 0.43 -13.01 11.38
CA GLN A 11 0.76 -13.28 12.79
C GLN A 11 1.52 -14.60 13.02
N SER A 12 1.44 -15.54 12.05
CA SER A 12 2.12 -16.82 12.08
C SER A 12 3.65 -16.77 11.89
N SER A 13 4.23 -15.65 11.42
CA SER A 13 5.69 -15.51 11.21
C SER A 13 6.43 -14.81 12.36
N LEU A 14 5.73 -14.37 13.41
CA LEU A 14 6.34 -13.76 14.59
C LEU A 14 6.83 -14.83 15.57
N VAL A 15 7.89 -15.56 15.21
CA VAL A 15 8.44 -16.67 16.03
C VAL A 15 9.45 -16.21 17.08
N ASP A 16 9.80 -14.93 17.15
CA ASP A 16 10.60 -14.42 18.27
C ASP A 16 10.06 -13.06 18.69
N GLN A 17 9.66 -12.91 19.96
CA GLN A 17 9.16 -11.62 20.42
C GLN A 17 10.36 -10.66 20.59
N PRO A 18 10.48 -9.63 19.74
CA PRO A 18 11.52 -8.63 19.91
C PRO A 18 11.24 -7.87 21.22
N LYS A 19 12.29 -7.32 21.85
CA LYS A 19 12.20 -6.54 23.10
C LYS A 19 11.02 -5.57 23.02
N ARG A 20 9.91 -5.89 23.69
CA ARG A 20 8.68 -5.08 23.64
C ARG A 20 8.99 -3.67 24.13
N ARG A 21 8.76 -2.68 23.26
CA ARG A 21 8.78 -1.27 23.67
C ARG A 21 7.76 -1.08 24.80
N LYS A 22 8.14 -0.32 25.83
CA LYS A 22 7.26 -0.03 26.98
C LYS A 22 6.04 0.82 26.58
N THR A 23 6.15 1.59 25.51
CA THR A 23 5.09 2.46 24.99
C THR A 23 4.86 2.20 23.49
N PRO A 24 3.59 2.18 23.04
CA PRO A 24 3.29 2.01 21.63
C PRO A 24 3.73 3.24 20.82
N LEU A 25 4.13 3.00 19.58
CA LEU A 25 4.42 4.05 18.61
C LEU A 25 3.13 4.62 18.03
N LEU A 26 3.14 5.91 17.73
CA LEU A 26 2.08 6.56 16.97
C LEU A 26 2.40 6.46 15.47
N MET A 27 1.41 6.06 14.67
CA MET A 27 1.45 6.19 13.20
C MET A 27 0.65 7.42 12.79
N ALA A 28 1.34 8.50 12.43
CA ALA A 28 0.71 9.74 11.98
C ALA A 28 0.55 9.72 10.45
N LEU A 29 -0.68 9.89 9.96
CA LEU A 29 -0.96 10.03 8.52
C LEU A 29 -0.48 11.39 8.02
N GLY A 30 0.31 11.41 6.95
CA GLY A 30 0.80 12.66 6.34
C GLY A 30 0.26 12.93 4.94
N GLY A 31 -0.52 12.02 4.36
CA GLY A 31 -1.13 12.22 3.06
C GLY A 31 -1.74 10.93 2.53
N THR A 32 -2.79 11.07 1.73
CA THR A 32 -3.45 9.96 1.04
C THR A 32 -3.90 10.39 -0.36
N SER A 33 -3.99 9.45 -1.28
CA SER A 33 -4.62 9.63 -2.59
C SER A 33 -5.42 8.37 -2.93
N CYS A 34 -6.53 8.55 -3.65
CA CYS A 34 -7.40 7.48 -4.10
C CYS A 34 -7.72 7.67 -5.58
N ILE A 35 -7.55 6.60 -6.36
CA ILE A 35 -7.89 6.56 -7.78
C ILE A 35 -8.94 5.47 -7.99
N PHE A 36 -10.13 5.90 -8.40
CA PHE A 36 -11.24 5.01 -8.76
C PHE A 36 -11.06 4.53 -10.20
N LYS A 37 -11.02 3.21 -10.38
CA LYS A 37 -10.93 2.56 -11.70
C LYS A 37 -12.30 2.20 -12.24
N ARG A 38 -13.26 1.97 -11.34
CA ARG A 38 -14.66 1.61 -11.65
C ARG A 38 -15.58 2.19 -10.59
N GLU A 39 -16.82 2.42 -10.99
CA GLU A 39 -17.89 2.85 -10.08
C GLU A 39 -18.08 1.83 -8.94
N ILE A 40 -18.20 2.35 -7.71
CA ILE A 40 -18.66 1.60 -6.55
C ILE A 40 -20.09 2.03 -6.27
N LYS A 41 -21.06 1.14 -6.50
CA LYS A 41 -22.49 1.44 -6.35
C LYS A 41 -22.87 1.65 -4.88
N PRO A 42 -23.96 2.39 -4.59
CA PRO A 42 -24.52 2.45 -3.26
C PRO A 42 -24.77 1.04 -2.69
N LEU A 43 -24.36 0.80 -1.45
CA LEU A 43 -24.49 -0.48 -0.74
C LEU A 43 -23.78 -1.68 -1.42
N GLN A 44 -22.86 -1.43 -2.36
CA GLN A 44 -22.03 -2.48 -2.96
C GLN A 44 -21.03 -3.04 -1.95
N LYS A 45 -21.00 -4.37 -1.80
CA LYS A 45 -19.98 -5.07 -1.01
C LYS A 45 -18.62 -5.06 -1.71
N PHE A 46 -17.57 -4.75 -0.96
CA PHE A 46 -16.17 -4.84 -1.40
C PHE A 46 -15.29 -5.26 -0.22
N GLU A 47 -14.09 -5.74 -0.52
CA GLU A 47 -13.00 -5.96 0.44
C GLU A 47 -11.94 -4.88 0.27
N ILE A 48 -11.24 -4.55 1.36
CA ILE A 48 -10.05 -3.71 1.30
C ILE A 48 -8.83 -4.57 1.58
N TRP A 49 -7.90 -4.60 0.63
CA TRP A 49 -6.63 -5.29 0.77
C TRP A 49 -5.50 -4.28 0.91
N SER A 50 -4.96 -4.13 2.12
CA SER A 50 -3.87 -3.21 2.42
C SER A 50 -2.53 -3.94 2.50
N ARG A 51 -1.47 -3.32 1.98
CA ARG A 51 -0.09 -3.84 2.00
C ARG A 51 0.88 -2.68 2.15
N VAL A 52 2.01 -2.91 2.79
CA VAL A 52 3.15 -1.99 2.67
C VAL A 52 3.54 -1.95 1.18
N LEU A 53 3.77 -0.77 0.64
CA LEU A 53 4.26 -0.57 -0.72
C LEU A 53 5.79 -0.44 -0.69
N SER A 54 6.28 0.47 0.15
CA SER A 54 7.71 0.74 0.37
C SER A 54 7.87 1.67 1.59
N TRP A 55 9.11 2.06 1.88
CA TRP A 55 9.46 3.09 2.85
C TRP A 55 10.75 3.82 2.43
N ASP A 56 10.89 5.04 2.92
CA ASP A 56 12.11 5.84 2.92
C ASP A 56 12.60 6.09 4.36
N ASP A 57 13.46 7.10 4.56
CA ASP A 57 14.02 7.44 5.87
C ASP A 57 12.98 7.98 6.87
N LYS A 58 11.84 8.48 6.40
CA LYS A 58 10.82 9.18 7.21
C LYS A 58 9.44 8.52 7.10
N TRP A 59 9.05 8.09 5.92
CA TRP A 59 7.72 7.67 5.55
C TRP A 59 7.64 6.17 5.29
N VAL A 60 6.61 5.52 5.84
CA VAL A 60 6.12 4.23 5.34
C VAL A 60 4.93 4.48 4.42
N TYR A 61 4.96 3.86 3.25
CA TYR A 61 3.90 3.96 2.24
C TYR A 61 3.07 2.68 2.26
N VAL A 62 1.77 2.81 2.45
CA VAL A 62 0.81 1.70 2.44
C VAL A 62 -0.09 1.89 1.22
N VAL A 63 -0.26 0.82 0.45
CA VAL A 63 -1.21 0.75 -0.64
C VAL A 63 -2.43 -0.05 -0.20
N SER A 64 -3.62 0.47 -0.48
CA SER A 64 -4.89 -0.19 -0.20
C SER A 64 -5.66 -0.36 -1.51
N TYR A 65 -6.20 -1.56 -1.73
CA TYR A 65 -7.01 -1.86 -2.90
C TYR A 65 -8.44 -2.15 -2.49
N PHE A 66 -9.40 -1.45 -3.10
CA PHE A 66 -10.80 -1.82 -3.02
C PHE A 66 -11.05 -2.91 -4.05
N VAL A 67 -11.40 -4.10 -3.58
CA VAL A 67 -11.55 -5.29 -4.41
C VAL A 67 -13.00 -5.74 -4.36
N SER A 68 -13.56 -6.01 -5.53
CA SER A 68 -14.88 -6.66 -5.61
C SER A 68 -14.83 -8.04 -4.96
N VAL A 69 -15.81 -8.30 -4.09
CA VAL A 69 -16.06 -9.65 -3.56
C VAL A 69 -16.41 -10.53 -4.75
N ASN A 70 -15.69 -11.64 -4.93
CA ASN A 70 -15.99 -12.59 -6.00
C ASN A 70 -17.45 -13.04 -5.86
N LYS A 71 -18.30 -12.70 -6.84
CA LYS A 71 -19.59 -13.38 -7.00
C LYS A 71 -19.34 -14.73 -7.67
N SER A 72 -18.83 -15.70 -6.91
CA SER A 72 -19.15 -17.09 -7.27
C SER A 72 -20.64 -17.27 -6.99
N MET A 73 -21.44 -17.43 -8.05
CA MET A 73 -22.91 -17.55 -8.06
C MET A 73 -23.70 -16.25 -7.81
N GLY A 74 -24.33 -15.74 -8.87
CA GLY A 74 -25.37 -14.72 -8.75
C GLY A 74 -25.63 -13.96 -10.04
N LYS A 75 -26.42 -14.59 -10.94
CA LYS A 75 -26.98 -14.06 -12.20
C LYS A 75 -25.98 -13.32 -13.10
N GLN A 76 -25.47 -14.08 -14.08
CA GLN A 76 -24.93 -13.52 -15.32
C GLN A 76 -25.96 -12.53 -15.89
N THR A 77 -25.57 -11.27 -16.04
CA THR A 77 -26.28 -10.36 -16.93
C THR A 77 -26.10 -10.88 -18.36
N PRO A 78 -27.11 -10.77 -19.26
CA PRO A 78 -27.06 -11.41 -20.57
C PRO A 78 -26.00 -10.85 -21.52
N SER A 79 -25.29 -9.79 -21.13
CA SER A 79 -24.34 -9.04 -21.97
C SER A 79 -22.89 -9.53 -21.85
N ALA A 80 -22.58 -10.43 -20.90
CA ALA A 80 -21.23 -10.98 -20.72
C ALA A 80 -21.19 -12.48 -21.10
N LYS A 81 -21.66 -12.81 -22.31
CA LYS A 81 -21.41 -14.13 -22.93
C LYS A 81 -20.22 -13.97 -23.87
N ASN A 82 -19.01 -14.27 -23.37
CA ASN A 82 -17.82 -14.75 -24.10
C ASN A 82 -16.51 -14.29 -23.43
N GLU A 83 -16.37 -14.46 -22.12
CA GLU A 83 -15.04 -14.43 -21.51
C GLU A 83 -14.83 -15.77 -20.82
N ASN A 84 -13.88 -16.55 -21.36
CA ASN A 84 -13.41 -17.75 -20.68
C ASN A 84 -12.91 -17.34 -19.29
N PRO A 85 -13.14 -18.15 -18.23
CA PRO A 85 -12.71 -17.82 -16.87
C PRO A 85 -11.19 -17.62 -16.69
N GLY A 86 -10.39 -17.84 -17.74
CA GLY A 86 -8.94 -17.58 -17.79
C GLY A 86 -8.51 -16.27 -18.45
N ASP A 87 -9.38 -15.51 -19.13
CA ASP A 87 -8.99 -14.33 -19.94
C ASP A 87 -9.17 -12.98 -19.22
N SER A 88 -9.87 -12.94 -18.09
CA SER A 88 -10.06 -11.67 -17.39
C SER A 88 -8.71 -11.16 -16.81
N PRO A 89 -8.33 -9.90 -17.05
CA PRO A 89 -7.04 -9.39 -16.62
C PRO A 89 -6.90 -9.49 -15.10
N PRO A 90 -5.70 -9.70 -14.55
CA PRO A 90 -5.48 -9.96 -13.11
C PRO A 90 -5.99 -8.83 -12.20
N ASN A 91 -6.15 -7.62 -12.74
CA ASN A 91 -6.66 -6.44 -12.02
C ASN A 91 -8.16 -6.20 -12.22
N SER A 92 -8.88 -7.11 -12.88
CA SER A 92 -10.31 -7.01 -13.17
C SER A 92 -11.16 -6.89 -11.91
N ARG A 93 -10.64 -7.23 -10.74
CA ARG A 93 -11.37 -7.13 -9.48
C ARG A 93 -11.18 -5.81 -8.74
N VAL A 94 -10.20 -5.00 -9.13
CA VAL A 94 -9.82 -3.78 -8.43
C VAL A 94 -10.75 -2.63 -8.84
N LEU A 95 -11.54 -2.15 -7.89
CA LEU A 95 -12.47 -1.03 -8.05
C LEU A 95 -11.76 0.31 -7.85
N ALA A 96 -10.88 0.39 -6.85
CA ALA A 96 -10.07 1.57 -6.57
C ALA A 96 -8.70 1.18 -6.00
N SER A 97 -7.73 2.08 -6.16
CA SER A 97 -6.39 1.98 -5.58
C SER A 97 -6.09 3.23 -4.79
N CYS A 98 -5.63 3.05 -3.56
CA CYS A 98 -5.28 4.12 -2.65
C CYS A 98 -3.84 3.97 -2.21
N ILE A 99 -3.15 5.09 -2.02
CA ILE A 99 -1.84 5.15 -1.38
C ILE A 99 -1.93 6.11 -0.20
N ALA A 100 -1.37 5.72 0.93
CA ALA A 100 -1.25 6.55 2.12
C ALA A 100 0.19 6.50 2.64
N ARG A 101 0.69 7.63 3.16
CA ARG A 101 2.01 7.71 3.79
C ARG A 101 1.88 8.05 5.26
N TYR A 102 2.69 7.38 6.08
CA TYR A 102 2.69 7.55 7.53
C TYR A 102 4.09 7.83 8.07
N VAL A 103 4.18 8.63 9.13
CA VAL A 103 5.38 8.77 9.95
C VAL A 103 5.20 7.97 11.24
N PHE A 104 6.21 7.20 11.61
CA PHE A 104 6.30 6.64 12.96
C PHE A 104 6.80 7.69 13.94
N LYS A 105 6.05 7.88 15.03
CA LYS A 105 6.33 8.83 16.09
C LYS A 105 6.50 8.10 17.42
N ASP A 106 7.68 8.25 18.01
CA ASP A 106 7.89 7.97 19.43
C ASP A 106 7.75 9.28 20.19
N ARG A 107 6.55 9.52 20.71
CA ARG A 107 6.13 10.81 21.27
C ARG A 107 6.30 11.92 20.22
N ARG A 108 7.28 12.82 20.38
CA ARG A 108 7.56 13.92 19.43
C ARG A 108 8.64 13.56 18.41
N LEU A 109 9.39 12.49 18.64
CA LEU A 109 10.50 12.07 17.79
C LEU A 109 9.99 11.24 16.62
N THR A 110 10.44 11.59 15.42
CA THR A 110 10.22 10.76 14.23
C THR A 110 11.19 9.59 14.25
N VAL A 111 10.69 8.38 14.12
CA VAL A 111 11.49 7.15 14.04
C VAL A 111 11.52 6.67 12.59
N ARG A 112 12.69 6.19 12.14
CA ARG A 112 12.84 5.66 10.78
C ARG A 112 11.99 4.40 10.60
N PRO A 113 11.23 4.27 9.50
CA PRO A 113 10.45 3.06 9.21
C PRO A 113 11.28 1.77 9.23
N GLU A 114 12.49 1.79 8.69
CA GLU A 114 13.37 0.62 8.62
C GLU A 114 13.63 0.01 10.00
N SER A 115 13.95 0.85 11.00
CA SER A 115 14.18 0.39 12.37
C SER A 115 12.96 -0.28 12.97
N ILE A 116 11.75 0.25 12.70
CA ILE A 116 10.50 -0.34 13.18
C ILE A 116 10.19 -1.66 12.47
N LEU A 117 10.39 -1.72 11.16
CA LEU A 117 10.17 -2.94 10.40
C LEU A 117 11.14 -4.05 10.82
N GLN A 118 12.40 -3.71 11.08
CA GLN A 118 13.38 -4.66 11.63
C GLN A 118 12.98 -5.13 13.04
N GLU A 119 12.61 -4.19 13.92
CA GLU A 119 12.10 -4.51 15.25
C GLU A 119 10.86 -5.40 15.19
N CYS A 120 10.01 -5.27 14.18
CA CYS A 120 8.84 -6.14 14.02
C CYS A 120 9.15 -7.48 13.33
N GLY A 121 10.41 -7.78 13.01
CA GLY A 121 10.79 -8.98 12.26
C GLY A 121 10.26 -8.99 10.82
N LEU A 122 9.99 -7.80 10.27
CA LEU A 122 9.39 -7.62 8.95
C LEU A 122 10.45 -7.41 7.85
N LEU A 123 11.70 -7.18 8.23
CA LEU A 123 12.84 -7.16 7.32
C LEU A 123 13.62 -8.47 7.45
N PRO A 124 14.21 -8.96 6.34
CA PRO A 124 15.19 -10.04 6.44
C PRO A 124 16.37 -9.58 7.30
N ASP A 125 16.88 -10.46 8.17
CA ASP A 125 18.11 -10.17 8.91
C ASP A 125 19.26 -9.93 7.94
N SER A 126 19.97 -8.81 8.11
CA SER A 126 21.12 -8.42 7.29
C SER A 126 22.25 -9.47 7.30
N ASP A 127 22.31 -10.28 8.35
CA ASP A 127 23.37 -11.26 8.58
C ASP A 127 23.02 -12.67 8.08
N LEU A 128 21.77 -12.92 7.68
CA LEU A 128 21.33 -14.22 7.18
C LEU A 128 21.47 -14.25 5.65
N LYS A 129 22.58 -14.84 5.17
CA LYS A 129 22.76 -15.32 3.80
C LYS A 129 21.77 -16.45 3.42
N GLU A 130 20.95 -16.89 4.36
CA GLU A 130 20.08 -18.04 4.18
C GLU A 130 18.75 -17.66 3.54
N THR A 131 18.50 -18.35 2.44
CA THR A 131 17.22 -18.33 1.75
C THR A 131 16.25 -19.19 2.54
N LYS A 132 15.45 -18.54 3.40
CA LYS A 132 14.34 -19.22 4.06
C LYS A 132 13.30 -19.57 2.99
N GLU A 133 12.99 -20.87 2.86
CA GLU A 133 11.88 -21.35 2.06
C GLU A 133 10.57 -21.04 2.81
N ASP A 134 9.73 -20.20 2.21
CA ASP A 134 8.37 -19.99 2.71
C ASP A 134 7.52 -21.24 2.44
N HIS A 135 6.44 -21.46 3.22
CA HIS A 135 5.42 -22.50 2.99
C HIS A 135 4.74 -22.47 1.59
N SER A 136 5.06 -21.48 0.75
CA SER A 136 4.61 -21.34 -0.65
C SER A 136 5.65 -21.77 -1.70
N GLY A 137 6.85 -22.23 -1.28
CA GLY A 137 7.96 -22.57 -2.17
C GLY A 137 8.66 -21.35 -2.81
N THR A 138 8.34 -20.13 -2.37
CA THR A 138 8.98 -18.92 -2.90
C THR A 138 10.24 -18.60 -2.11
N GLN A 139 11.40 -18.77 -2.74
CA GLN A 139 12.69 -18.40 -2.20
C GLN A 139 12.89 -16.86 -2.25
N TRP A 140 13.14 -16.22 -1.10
CA TRP A 140 13.39 -14.78 -0.99
C TRP A 140 14.85 -14.49 -0.63
N SER A 141 15.51 -13.66 -1.43
CA SER A 141 16.83 -13.10 -1.12
C SER A 141 16.71 -11.62 -0.76
N GLY A 142 17.62 -11.10 0.07
CA GLY A 142 17.69 -9.67 0.40
C GLY A 142 17.71 -8.77 -0.84
N ALA A 143 18.45 -9.16 -1.88
CA ALA A 143 18.48 -8.41 -3.14
C ALA A 143 17.11 -8.35 -3.85
N LYS A 144 16.32 -9.42 -3.80
CA LYS A 144 14.96 -9.44 -4.38
C LYS A 144 14.01 -8.57 -3.56
N PHE A 145 14.16 -8.57 -2.24
CA PHE A 145 13.41 -7.73 -1.33
C PHE A 145 13.67 -6.25 -1.60
N ASP A 146 14.94 -5.83 -1.65
CA ASP A 146 15.33 -4.45 -1.94
C ASP A 146 14.89 -4.00 -3.33
N LYS A 147 15.00 -4.88 -4.34
CA LYS A 147 14.54 -4.57 -5.70
C LYS A 147 13.05 -4.21 -5.71
N GLU A 148 12.22 -4.95 -5.00
CA GLU A 148 10.78 -4.65 -4.93
C GLU A 148 10.48 -3.44 -4.06
N ARG A 149 11.20 -3.24 -2.95
CA ARG A 149 11.14 -2.01 -2.15
C ARG A 149 11.41 -0.78 -3.02
N LEU A 150 12.49 -0.81 -3.81
CA LEU A 150 12.87 0.28 -4.71
C LEU A 150 11.83 0.54 -5.80
N LYS A 151 11.22 -0.51 -6.39
CA LYS A 151 10.09 -0.34 -7.32
C LYS A 151 8.90 0.36 -6.66
N GLY A 152 8.55 -0.02 -5.43
CA GLY A 152 7.49 0.63 -4.68
C GLY A 152 7.83 2.08 -4.35
N LEU A 153 9.10 2.35 -4.03
CA LEU A 153 9.59 3.70 -3.72
C LEU A 153 9.50 4.64 -4.92
N GLN A 154 9.78 4.15 -6.14
CA GLN A 154 9.60 4.93 -7.37
C GLN A 154 8.16 5.42 -7.56
N ILE A 155 7.17 4.58 -7.21
CA ILE A 155 5.75 4.96 -7.28
C ILE A 155 5.43 5.95 -6.15
N ALA A 156 5.92 5.70 -4.94
CA ALA A 156 5.71 6.56 -3.78
C ALA A 156 6.31 7.96 -3.95
N SER A 157 7.49 8.08 -4.58
CA SER A 157 8.15 9.36 -4.88
C SER A 157 7.22 10.30 -5.65
N LYS A 158 6.60 9.79 -6.72
CA LYS A 158 5.66 10.56 -7.54
C LYS A 158 4.44 11.05 -6.75
N PHE A 159 3.99 10.29 -5.77
CA PHE A 159 2.93 10.72 -4.86
C PHE A 159 3.40 11.81 -3.90
N THR A 160 4.62 11.67 -3.34
CA THR A 160 5.22 12.69 -2.47
C THR A 160 5.51 14.00 -3.20
N GLU A 161 5.88 13.95 -4.48
CA GLU A 161 6.11 15.12 -5.34
C GLU A 161 4.88 16.04 -5.45
N LEU A 162 3.67 15.54 -5.17
CA LEU A 162 2.46 16.38 -5.12
C LEU A 162 2.53 17.45 -4.02
N GLU A 163 3.39 17.29 -3.00
CA GLU A 163 3.62 18.34 -1.99
C GLU A 163 4.26 19.61 -2.56
N ALA A 164 4.83 19.56 -3.76
CA ALA A 164 5.38 20.72 -4.44
C ALA A 164 4.30 21.57 -5.13
N LEU A 165 3.07 21.07 -5.29
CA LEU A 165 2.01 21.81 -5.98
C LEU A 165 1.72 23.21 -5.40
N PRO A 166 1.76 23.46 -4.08
CA PRO A 166 1.60 24.81 -3.54
C PRO A 166 2.64 25.82 -4.06
N THR A 167 3.84 25.39 -4.47
CA THR A 167 4.83 26.31 -5.05
C THR A 167 4.50 26.71 -6.49
N MET A 168 3.58 25.98 -7.13
CA MET A 168 3.08 26.25 -8.47
C MET A 168 1.81 27.11 -8.45
N PHE A 169 1.28 27.43 -7.27
CA PHE A 169 0.08 28.23 -7.13
C PHE A 169 0.38 29.70 -7.43
N ASP A 170 -0.36 30.26 -8.39
CA ASP A 170 -0.41 31.70 -8.69
C ASP A 170 -1.71 32.28 -8.13
N SER A 171 -1.61 33.42 -7.45
CA SER A 171 -2.75 34.13 -6.88
C SER A 171 -3.52 34.97 -7.90
N SER A 172 -3.07 35.04 -9.15
CA SER A 172 -3.82 35.70 -10.23
C SER A 172 -5.06 34.90 -10.63
N ASP A 173 -6.20 35.57 -10.70
CA ASP A 173 -7.48 34.96 -11.09
C ASP A 173 -7.61 34.74 -12.62
N GLU A 174 -6.68 35.25 -13.43
CA GLU A 174 -6.77 35.26 -14.89
C GLU A 174 -6.82 33.85 -15.52
N ALA A 175 -6.28 32.84 -14.84
CA ALA A 175 -6.23 31.45 -15.31
C ALA A 175 -7.16 30.49 -14.52
N VAL A 176 -8.03 31.01 -13.66
CA VAL A 176 -8.93 30.19 -12.83
C VAL A 176 -10.14 29.73 -13.66
N MET A 177 -10.25 28.42 -13.92
CA MET A 177 -11.38 27.86 -14.68
C MET A 177 -12.72 27.88 -13.91
N GLY A 178 -12.69 28.02 -12.59
CA GLY A 178 -13.89 28.12 -11.76
C GLY A 178 -13.56 28.49 -10.32
N SER A 179 -14.35 29.40 -9.75
CA SER A 179 -14.28 29.80 -8.35
C SER A 179 -15.59 29.41 -7.67
N TYR A 180 -15.50 28.68 -6.57
CA TYR A 180 -16.63 28.22 -5.79
C TYR A 180 -16.41 28.69 -4.35
N ILE A 181 -17.36 29.47 -3.84
CA ILE A 181 -17.39 29.87 -2.44
C ILE A 181 -18.30 28.91 -1.67
N ASP A 182 -18.02 28.75 -0.38
CA ASP A 182 -18.93 28.03 0.51
C ASP A 182 -20.28 28.78 0.61
N LEU A 183 -21.37 28.06 0.85
CA LEU A 183 -22.73 28.61 0.98
C LEU A 183 -23.00 29.23 2.34
#